data_AF-A0A3B9EGT9-F1
#
_entry.id   AF-A0A3B9EGT9-F1
#
_cell.length_a   1.000
_cell.length_b   1.000
_cell.length_c   1.000
_cell.angle_alpha   90.00
_cell.angle_beta   90.00
_cell.angle_gamma   90.00
#
_symmetry.space_group_name_H-M   'P 1'
#
loop_
_entity.id
_entity.type
_entity.pdbx_description
1 polymer ?
#
loop_
_entity_poly.entity_id
_entity_poly.type
_entity_poly.pdbx_seq_one_letter_code
_entity_poly.pdbx_strand_id
1 'polypeptide(L)'
;MDGSRTEEAAGLDFSRGVAIAQTPLDGFLTGHVGGEPVLLARRTDGFWAVSATCTHYGGPLSEGLAVGDTVRCPWHHACFDLRSGEALAAPAMSPLDTWRVEIEGDLVFVRAREKTSLPTTPAQPAHPGRIVIIGGGAAGFAAAEMLRRRGYQGNLALLSADDAPPCDRPNLSKDYLAGTAPEDWIPLKPPEFYAEQAIDLRLGFEVARLDLPAQEAVGSSGERIGYDALLLATGAEPIRLKGPDFERNNVYVLRSLADARAIIAATHHARCVVIVGASFIGLEAAASLRARGLEVHVVAPETTPLERVMGQALGAFVRNLHEQQGVRFHLDATAVAFDGDRVTLADGTRLDADFVVLGVGVRPRLQLAIDAGLAVDGGVIVDRMMRASHPGVYAAGDIARYPGRVAGEAWRIEHWVVAERQGQVAALNMLGEPTEFIDAPFFWSQHYDQAIRYVGHAQAWDAIRLDGSIENADATVRFEAGDRLLAAATLGRDLESLRIGEELRG
;
A
#
# COMPACT_ATOMS: atom_id res chain seq x y z
N MET A 1 -0.74 1.22 31.18
CA MET A 1 -1.46 0.78 32.40
C MET A 1 -2.64 0.01 31.88
N ASP A 2 -2.72 -1.31 31.92
CA ASP A 2 -2.49 -2.34 32.95
C ASP A 2 -2.17 -3.63 32.16
N GLY A 3 -1.05 -4.34 32.33
CA GLY A 3 -0.78 -5.16 33.51
C GLY A 3 -1.75 -6.35 33.56
N SER A 4 -1.27 -7.54 33.18
CA SER A 4 -1.98 -8.84 33.27
C SER A 4 -3.15 -9.10 32.28
N ARG A 5 -2.80 -9.68 31.12
CA ARG A 5 -3.61 -10.72 30.47
C ARG A 5 -2.69 -11.84 29.97
N THR A 6 -2.22 -12.66 30.90
CA THR A 6 -1.66 -13.98 30.63
C THR A 6 -2.65 -15.00 31.16
N GLU A 7 -3.67 -15.30 30.36
CA GLU A 7 -4.72 -16.33 30.50
C GLU A 7 -5.60 -16.08 29.24
N GLU A 8 -5.67 -16.87 28.17
CA GLU A 8 -5.53 -18.31 27.94
C GLU A 8 -4.83 -18.57 26.59
N ALA A 9 -3.88 -19.52 26.51
CA ALA A 9 -3.61 -20.20 25.25
C ALA A 9 -4.68 -21.29 25.05
N ALA A 10 -5.93 -20.91 24.80
CA ALA A 10 -7.06 -21.84 24.59
C ALA A 10 -7.10 -22.42 23.15
N GLY A 11 -5.94 -22.84 22.64
CA GLY A 11 -5.78 -23.39 21.30
C GLY A 11 -5.28 -24.84 21.31
N LEU A 12 -5.27 -25.47 20.14
CA LEU A 12 -4.65 -26.78 19.97
C LEU A 12 -3.13 -26.67 20.12
N ASP A 13 -2.55 -27.44 21.03
CA ASP A 13 -1.09 -27.56 21.16
C ASP A 13 -0.56 -28.58 20.16
N PHE A 14 -0.03 -28.09 19.04
CA PHE A 14 0.48 -28.96 17.97
C PHE A 14 1.73 -29.75 18.37
N SER A 15 2.42 -29.37 19.45
CA SER A 15 3.54 -30.17 19.97
C SER A 15 3.09 -31.48 20.62
N ARG A 16 1.80 -31.55 21.02
CA ARG A 16 1.18 -32.74 21.63
C ARG A 16 0.51 -33.67 20.61
N GLY A 17 0.48 -33.28 19.33
CA GLY A 17 -0.13 -34.03 18.25
C GLY A 17 -1.62 -33.73 18.10
N VAL A 18 -2.07 -33.57 16.86
CA VAL A 18 -3.48 -33.41 16.49
C VAL A 18 -3.87 -34.48 15.49
N ALA A 19 -5.13 -34.91 15.52
CA ALA A 19 -5.57 -35.98 14.62
C ALA A 19 -5.56 -35.50 13.17
N ILE A 20 -5.06 -36.34 12.25
CA ILE A 20 -5.05 -36.08 10.80
C ILE A 20 -6.44 -35.66 10.28
N ALA A 21 -7.50 -36.27 10.83
CA ALA A 21 -8.89 -35.98 10.47
C ALA A 21 -9.39 -34.59 10.91
N GLN A 22 -8.71 -33.93 11.86
CA GLN A 22 -9.05 -32.58 12.31
C GLN A 22 -8.48 -31.48 11.39
N THR A 23 -7.43 -31.79 10.62
CA THR A 23 -6.84 -30.82 9.69
C THR A 23 -7.58 -30.89 8.35
N PRO A 24 -8.24 -29.79 7.93
CA PRO A 24 -9.02 -29.79 6.69
C PRO A 24 -8.10 -29.87 5.47
N LEU A 25 -8.57 -30.54 4.41
CA LEU A 25 -7.87 -30.60 3.11
C LEU A 25 -7.85 -29.23 2.41
N ASP A 26 -8.91 -28.45 2.60
CA ASP A 26 -9.01 -27.07 2.15
C ASP A 26 -8.90 -26.15 3.37
N GLY A 27 -7.87 -25.32 3.41
CA GLY A 27 -7.61 -24.42 4.53
C GLY A 27 -6.44 -24.84 5.42
N PHE A 28 -6.58 -24.53 6.71
CA PHE A 28 -5.61 -24.79 7.76
C PHE A 28 -6.31 -24.96 9.11
N LEU A 29 -5.63 -25.62 10.04
CA LEU A 29 -5.99 -25.68 11.45
C LEU A 29 -5.13 -24.67 12.22
N THR A 30 -5.75 -23.94 13.14
CA THR A 30 -5.05 -22.95 13.98
C THR A 30 -4.72 -23.56 15.34
N GLY A 31 -3.50 -23.33 15.80
CA GLY A 31 -3.02 -23.81 17.09
C GLY A 31 -1.76 -23.07 17.52
N HIS A 32 -0.99 -23.69 18.40
CA HIS A 32 0.27 -23.13 18.86
C HIS A 32 1.34 -24.20 19.09
N VAL A 33 2.60 -23.76 19.15
CA VAL A 33 3.73 -24.53 19.64
C VAL A 33 4.47 -23.66 20.66
N GLY A 34 4.55 -24.11 21.92
CA GLY A 34 5.19 -23.31 22.97
C GLY A 34 4.55 -21.94 23.21
N GLY A 35 3.25 -21.80 22.93
CA GLY A 35 2.51 -20.54 23.00
C GLY A 35 2.60 -19.66 21.74
N GLU A 36 3.45 -20.02 20.77
CA GLU A 36 3.58 -19.28 19.52
C GLU A 36 2.50 -19.70 18.52
N PRO A 37 1.71 -18.76 17.93
CA PRO A 37 0.63 -19.10 17.00
C PRO A 37 1.14 -19.74 15.69
N VAL A 38 0.51 -20.86 15.29
CA VAL A 38 0.88 -21.64 14.10
C VAL A 38 -0.35 -22.02 13.29
N LEU A 39 -0.22 -21.99 11.96
CA LEU A 39 -1.17 -22.58 11.02
C LEU A 39 -0.64 -23.92 10.55
N LEU A 40 -1.45 -24.98 10.67
CA LEU A 40 -1.16 -26.31 10.13
C LEU A 40 -2.04 -26.55 8.89
N ALA A 41 -1.42 -26.57 7.71
CA ALA A 41 -2.08 -26.84 6.44
C ALA A 41 -1.91 -28.30 6.04
N ARG A 42 -2.97 -28.93 5.53
CA ARG A 42 -2.92 -30.26 4.93
C ARG A 42 -3.18 -30.17 3.43
N ARG A 43 -2.34 -30.81 2.63
CA ARG A 43 -2.50 -30.93 1.18
C ARG A 43 -2.42 -32.40 0.76
N THR A 44 -2.66 -32.67 -0.52
CA THR A 44 -2.66 -34.03 -1.08
C THR A 44 -1.31 -34.74 -0.92
N ASP A 45 -0.23 -33.97 -0.80
CA ASP A 45 1.15 -34.44 -0.70
C ASP A 45 1.78 -34.28 0.69
N GLY A 46 1.05 -33.78 1.70
CA GLY A 46 1.53 -33.75 3.09
C GLY A 46 0.96 -32.66 3.98
N PHE A 47 1.70 -32.32 5.04
CA PHE A 47 1.27 -31.40 6.10
C PHE A 47 2.34 -30.38 6.42
N TRP A 48 2.07 -29.10 6.22
CA TRP A 48 3.04 -28.03 6.43
C TRP A 48 2.56 -27.07 7.50
N ALA A 49 3.50 -26.44 8.19
CA ALA A 49 3.21 -25.52 9.26
C ALA A 49 4.01 -24.23 9.11
N VAL A 50 3.31 -23.10 9.26
CA VAL A 50 3.87 -21.75 9.20
C VAL A 50 3.39 -20.92 10.39
N SER A 51 4.16 -19.90 10.77
CA SER A 51 3.73 -18.94 11.78
C SER A 51 2.40 -18.26 11.40
N ALA A 52 1.50 -18.07 12.36
CA ALA A 52 0.16 -17.50 12.13
C ALA A 52 0.08 -15.97 12.25
N THR A 53 1.23 -15.29 12.22
CA THR A 53 1.35 -13.83 12.36
C THR A 53 1.97 -13.23 11.11
N CYS A 54 1.25 -12.35 10.43
CA CYS A 54 1.71 -11.70 9.21
C CYS A 54 2.95 -10.83 9.48
N THR A 55 3.98 -10.97 8.65
CA THR A 55 5.25 -10.24 8.78
C THR A 55 5.19 -8.76 8.38
N HIS A 56 4.04 -8.27 7.88
CA HIS A 56 3.85 -6.84 7.58
C HIS A 56 3.64 -6.05 8.89
N TYR A 57 2.43 -6.11 9.47
CA TYR A 57 2.07 -5.44 10.73
C TYR A 57 1.45 -6.40 11.76
N GLY A 58 1.87 -7.67 11.76
CA GLY A 58 1.44 -8.61 12.79
C GLY A 58 0.00 -9.11 12.66
N GLY A 59 -0.66 -8.92 11.51
CA GLY A 59 -2.05 -9.35 11.32
C GLY A 59 -2.27 -10.85 11.55
N PRO A 60 -3.41 -11.26 12.13
CA PRO A 60 -3.68 -12.64 12.52
C PRO A 60 -4.03 -13.48 11.28
N LEU A 61 -3.10 -14.29 10.79
CA LEU A 61 -3.35 -15.13 9.61
C LEU A 61 -4.37 -16.24 9.88
N SER A 62 -4.60 -16.59 11.16
CA SER A 62 -5.67 -17.49 11.58
C SER A 62 -7.07 -16.97 11.27
N GLU A 63 -7.25 -15.66 11.11
CA GLU A 63 -8.51 -15.02 10.68
C GLU A 63 -8.51 -14.74 9.17
N GLY A 64 -7.45 -15.15 8.48
CA GLY A 64 -7.27 -14.95 7.05
C GLY A 64 -8.04 -15.94 6.18
N LEU A 65 -7.84 -15.80 4.86
CA LEU A 65 -8.44 -16.68 3.87
C LEU A 65 -7.36 -17.60 3.28
N ALA A 66 -7.59 -18.90 3.34
CA ALA A 66 -6.82 -19.86 2.56
C ALA A 66 -7.35 -19.93 1.12
N VAL A 67 -6.44 -19.85 0.14
CA VAL A 67 -6.75 -20.00 -1.28
C VAL A 67 -5.72 -20.94 -1.90
N GLY A 68 -6.14 -22.15 -2.24
CA GLY A 68 -5.21 -23.21 -2.68
C GLY A 68 -4.10 -23.43 -1.66
N ASP A 69 -2.85 -23.27 -2.07
CA ASP A 69 -1.66 -23.42 -1.22
C ASP A 69 -1.23 -22.13 -0.50
N THR A 70 -2.08 -21.10 -0.50
CA THR A 70 -1.74 -19.79 0.08
C THR A 70 -2.65 -19.38 1.21
N VAL A 71 -2.18 -18.44 2.05
CA VAL A 71 -3.00 -17.72 3.03
C VAL A 71 -2.89 -16.22 2.80
N ARG A 72 -4.04 -15.54 2.85
CA ARG A 72 -4.15 -14.09 2.76
C ARG A 72 -4.42 -13.47 4.12
N CYS A 73 -3.63 -12.47 4.49
CA CYS A 73 -3.80 -11.71 5.72
C CYS A 73 -5.11 -10.90 5.70
N PRO A 74 -5.94 -10.96 6.77
CA PRO A 74 -7.23 -10.27 6.82
C PRO A 74 -7.08 -8.74 6.82
N TRP A 75 -5.99 -8.20 7.37
CA TRP A 75 -5.87 -6.76 7.54
C TRP A 75 -5.44 -6.04 6.27
N HIS A 76 -4.39 -6.54 5.61
CA HIS A 76 -3.73 -5.82 4.51
C HIS A 76 -3.56 -6.68 3.25
N HIS A 77 -4.18 -7.87 3.21
CA HIS A 77 -4.23 -8.77 2.06
C HIS A 77 -2.86 -9.29 1.60
N ALA A 78 -1.82 -9.20 2.42
CA ALA A 78 -0.53 -9.87 2.19
C ALA A 78 -0.75 -11.37 1.95
N CYS A 79 -0.02 -11.95 1.00
CA CYS A 79 -0.20 -13.35 0.59
C CYS A 79 1.06 -14.15 0.89
N PHE A 80 0.89 -15.33 1.49
CA PHE A 80 1.98 -16.24 1.81
C PHE A 80 1.71 -17.64 1.29
N ASP A 81 2.77 -18.33 0.88
CA ASP A 81 2.73 -19.77 0.62
C ASP A 81 2.67 -20.55 1.94
N LEU A 82 1.70 -21.45 2.10
CA LEU A 82 1.52 -22.25 3.32
C LEU A 82 2.52 -23.40 3.45
N ARG A 83 3.31 -23.69 2.39
CA ARG A 83 4.32 -24.75 2.39
C ARG A 83 5.69 -24.20 2.77
N SER A 84 6.11 -23.15 2.07
CA SER A 84 7.44 -22.56 2.21
C SER A 84 7.45 -21.37 3.16
N GLY A 85 6.30 -20.77 3.48
CA GLY A 85 6.22 -19.50 4.20
C GLY A 85 6.58 -18.28 3.34
N GLU A 86 6.87 -18.45 2.04
CA GLU A 86 7.28 -17.37 1.16
C GLU A 86 6.21 -16.26 1.08
N ALA A 87 6.64 -14.99 1.16
CA ALA A 87 5.76 -13.85 0.95
C ALA A 87 5.54 -13.61 -0.57
N LEU A 88 4.46 -14.18 -1.10
CA LEU A 88 4.14 -14.19 -2.52
C LEU A 88 3.58 -12.86 -3.04
N ALA A 89 2.92 -12.07 -2.19
CA ALA A 89 2.41 -10.77 -2.58
C ALA A 89 2.48 -9.76 -1.42
N ALA A 90 2.97 -8.57 -1.76
CA ALA A 90 2.98 -7.40 -0.89
C ALA A 90 1.59 -7.11 -0.25
N PRO A 91 1.54 -6.45 0.92
CA PRO A 91 2.61 -5.63 1.52
C PRO A 91 3.61 -6.37 2.41
N ALA A 92 3.46 -7.68 2.64
CA ALA A 92 4.52 -8.43 3.31
C ALA A 92 5.71 -8.66 2.37
N MET A 93 6.91 -8.33 2.85
CA MET A 93 8.17 -8.57 2.12
C MET A 93 9.00 -9.70 2.73
N SER A 94 8.85 -9.95 4.03
CA SER A 94 9.55 -11.01 4.73
C SER A 94 8.71 -12.29 4.75
N PRO A 95 9.31 -13.49 4.58
CA PRO A 95 8.58 -14.75 4.70
C PRO A 95 8.13 -15.01 6.13
N LEU A 96 7.12 -15.86 6.29
CA LEU A 96 6.78 -16.48 7.57
C LEU A 96 7.86 -17.49 7.95
N ASP A 97 8.08 -17.72 9.24
CA ASP A 97 8.84 -18.90 9.68
C ASP A 97 8.05 -20.18 9.40
N THR A 98 8.75 -21.24 9.04
CA THR A 98 8.18 -22.59 8.88
C THR A 98 8.43 -23.42 10.13
N TRP A 99 7.76 -24.56 10.21
CA TRP A 99 7.92 -25.49 11.32
C TRP A 99 8.02 -26.92 10.81
N ARG A 100 8.89 -27.70 11.44
CA ARG A 100 9.01 -29.13 11.14
C ARG A 100 7.72 -29.85 11.53
N VAL A 101 7.19 -30.62 10.58
CA VAL A 101 6.00 -31.44 10.77
C VAL A 101 6.38 -32.92 10.75
N GLU A 102 5.88 -33.68 11.73
CA GLU A 102 6.09 -35.12 11.88
C GLU A 102 4.74 -35.83 11.96
N ILE A 103 4.64 -37.01 11.34
CA ILE A 103 3.41 -37.81 11.35
C ILE A 103 3.72 -39.13 12.08
N GLU A 104 2.98 -39.42 13.15
CA GLU A 104 3.08 -40.68 13.89
C GLU A 104 1.69 -41.31 14.02
N GLY A 105 1.47 -42.40 13.27
CA GLY A 105 0.14 -43.01 13.17
C GLY A 105 -0.88 -42.04 12.59
N ASP A 106 -1.97 -41.81 13.33
CA ASP A 106 -3.06 -40.90 12.93
C ASP A 106 -2.88 -39.46 13.47
N LEU A 107 -1.72 -39.15 14.05
CA LEU A 107 -1.40 -37.85 14.63
C LEU A 107 -0.36 -37.09 13.81
N VAL A 108 -0.54 -35.78 13.72
CA VAL A 108 0.39 -34.81 13.14
C VAL A 108 0.93 -33.93 14.26
N PHE A 109 2.25 -33.80 14.31
CA PHE A 109 2.96 -33.01 15.30
C PHE A 109 3.72 -31.87 14.63
N VAL A 110 3.68 -30.70 15.24
CA VAL A 110 4.55 -29.57 14.86
C VAL A 110 5.63 -29.42 15.92
N ARG A 111 6.89 -29.43 15.49
CA ARG A 111 8.07 -29.53 16.36
C ARG A 111 8.86 -28.22 16.39
N ALA A 112 10.07 -28.23 15.85
CA ALA A 112 10.97 -27.09 15.89
C ALA A 112 10.63 -26.06 14.82
N ARG A 113 10.75 -24.79 15.18
CA ARG A 113 10.75 -23.68 14.23
C ARG A 113 11.97 -23.78 13.31
N GLU A 114 11.74 -23.58 12.03
CA GLU A 114 12.76 -23.52 11.00
C GLU A 114 12.65 -22.15 10.31
N LYS A 115 13.80 -21.51 10.07
CA LYS A 115 13.79 -20.28 9.28
C LYS A 115 13.52 -20.65 7.83
N THR A 116 12.63 -19.90 7.20
CA THR A 116 12.38 -20.06 5.78
C THR A 116 13.65 -19.78 4.98
N SER A 117 14.16 -20.82 4.33
CA SER A 117 15.11 -20.66 3.25
C SER A 117 14.32 -20.34 1.99
N LEU A 118 14.53 -19.15 1.43
CA LEU A 118 13.98 -18.83 0.12
C LEU A 118 14.46 -19.88 -0.89
N PRO A 119 13.59 -20.32 -1.82
CA PRO A 119 14.01 -21.21 -2.89
C PRO A 119 15.19 -20.58 -3.63
N THR A 120 16.30 -21.30 -3.73
CA THR A 120 17.37 -20.90 -4.64
C THR A 120 16.83 -21.07 -6.05
N THR A 121 16.53 -19.96 -6.74
CA THR A 121 16.14 -20.00 -8.14
C THR A 121 17.23 -20.74 -8.92
N PRO A 122 16.92 -21.79 -9.70
CA PRO A 122 17.90 -22.40 -10.59
C PRO A 122 18.54 -21.33 -11.46
N ALA A 123 19.85 -21.44 -11.74
CA ALA A 123 20.51 -20.56 -12.70
C ALA A 123 19.75 -20.59 -14.04
N GLN A 124 19.09 -19.48 -14.37
CA GLN A 124 18.29 -19.29 -15.58
C GLN A 124 18.95 -18.18 -16.45
N PRO A 125 18.51 -17.97 -17.72
CA PRO A 125 19.35 -17.50 -18.84
C PRO A 125 19.86 -16.06 -18.67
N ALA A 126 20.60 -15.54 -19.66
CA ALA A 126 21.20 -14.20 -19.62
C ALA A 126 20.20 -13.10 -19.17
N HIS A 127 20.20 -12.79 -17.86
CA HIS A 127 19.48 -11.70 -17.25
C HIS A 127 20.21 -10.38 -17.58
N PRO A 128 19.51 -9.22 -17.58
CA PRO A 128 20.15 -7.92 -17.78
C PRO A 128 21.34 -7.76 -16.82
N GLY A 129 22.51 -7.35 -17.31
CA GLY A 129 23.68 -7.10 -16.47
C GLY A 129 23.50 -5.88 -15.56
N ARG A 130 22.67 -4.92 -15.99
CA ARG A 130 22.34 -3.68 -15.27
C ARG A 130 20.84 -3.41 -15.27
N ILE A 131 20.25 -3.27 -14.09
CA ILE A 131 18.88 -2.80 -13.91
C ILE A 131 18.89 -1.43 -13.23
N VAL A 132 18.13 -0.49 -13.76
CA VAL A 132 17.90 0.83 -13.15
C VAL A 132 16.42 0.96 -12.79
N ILE A 133 16.15 1.42 -11.56
CA ILE A 133 14.82 1.76 -11.08
C ILE A 133 14.78 3.25 -10.78
N ILE A 134 13.85 3.97 -11.38
CA ILE A 134 13.64 5.41 -11.16
C ILE A 134 12.43 5.60 -10.27
N GLY A 135 12.67 5.99 -9.02
CA GLY A 135 11.67 6.27 -7.99
C GLY A 135 11.83 5.37 -6.75
N GLY A 136 12.19 5.97 -5.61
CA GLY A 136 12.31 5.31 -4.31
C GLY A 136 10.98 5.11 -3.57
N GLY A 137 9.85 5.01 -4.28
CA GLY A 137 8.52 4.75 -3.70
C GLY A 137 8.25 3.26 -3.50
N ALA A 138 7.00 2.92 -3.13
CA ALA A 138 6.58 1.55 -2.83
C ALA A 138 6.87 0.56 -3.98
N ALA A 139 6.54 0.95 -5.22
CA ALA A 139 6.81 0.13 -6.41
C ALA A 139 8.30 -0.11 -6.64
N GLY A 140 9.12 0.95 -6.56
CA GLY A 140 10.55 0.84 -6.80
C GLY A 140 11.27 0.03 -5.72
N PHE A 141 10.89 0.22 -4.45
CA PHE A 141 11.39 -0.59 -3.34
C PHE A 141 11.01 -2.06 -3.48
N ALA A 142 9.73 -2.36 -3.72
CA ALA A 142 9.24 -3.72 -3.87
C ALA A 142 9.88 -4.44 -5.07
N ALA A 143 10.16 -3.72 -6.16
CA ALA A 143 10.92 -4.25 -7.30
C ALA A 143 12.37 -4.54 -6.93
N ALA A 144 13.08 -3.59 -6.30
CA ALA A 144 14.48 -3.75 -5.92
C ALA A 144 14.67 -4.93 -4.95
N GLU A 145 13.80 -5.01 -3.95
CA GLU A 145 13.81 -6.09 -2.97
C GLU A 145 13.46 -7.43 -3.64
N MET A 146 12.44 -7.49 -4.50
CA MET A 146 12.09 -8.72 -5.22
C MET A 146 13.23 -9.20 -6.13
N LEU A 147 13.89 -8.30 -6.87
CA LEU A 147 15.05 -8.67 -7.70
C LEU A 147 16.13 -9.38 -6.87
N ARG A 148 16.48 -8.83 -5.70
CA ARG A 148 17.46 -9.44 -4.80
C ARG A 148 16.95 -10.74 -4.16
N ARG A 149 15.69 -10.76 -3.75
CA ARG A 149 15.02 -11.96 -3.21
C ARG A 149 15.03 -13.12 -4.19
N ARG A 150 14.87 -12.85 -5.49
CA ARG A 150 14.92 -13.83 -6.59
C ARG A 150 16.33 -14.20 -7.04
N GLY A 151 17.36 -13.66 -6.38
CA GLY A 151 18.75 -14.01 -6.59
C GLY A 151 19.47 -13.21 -7.68
N TYR A 152 18.91 -12.11 -8.17
CA TYR A 152 19.58 -11.25 -9.15
C TYR A 152 20.92 -10.74 -8.61
N GLN A 153 22.03 -11.07 -9.28
CA GLN A 153 23.39 -10.68 -8.88
C GLN A 153 23.97 -9.51 -9.68
N GLY A 154 23.24 -9.01 -10.70
CA GLY A 154 23.71 -7.90 -11.52
C GLY A 154 23.63 -6.54 -10.81
N ASN A 155 24.14 -5.52 -11.47
CA ASN A 155 24.12 -4.14 -10.97
C ASN A 155 22.68 -3.66 -10.86
N LEU A 156 22.31 -3.14 -9.68
CA LEU A 156 20.98 -2.62 -9.41
C LEU A 156 21.10 -1.22 -8.83
N ALA A 157 20.63 -0.22 -9.56
CA ALA A 157 20.54 1.15 -9.08
C ALA A 157 19.09 1.53 -8.78
N LEU A 158 18.85 2.09 -7.60
CA LEU A 158 17.58 2.67 -7.19
C LEU A 158 17.76 4.19 -7.05
N LEU A 159 17.28 4.94 -8.03
CA LEU A 159 17.45 6.38 -8.14
C LEU A 159 16.23 7.09 -7.57
N SER A 160 16.41 7.92 -6.56
CA SER A 160 15.33 8.65 -5.89
C SER A 160 15.62 10.14 -5.85
N ALA A 161 14.64 10.95 -6.25
CA ALA A 161 14.68 12.40 -6.04
C ALA A 161 14.46 12.78 -4.56
N ASP A 162 13.87 11.89 -3.76
CA ASP A 162 13.70 12.10 -2.33
C ASP A 162 15.08 12.03 -1.62
N ASP A 163 15.26 12.84 -0.57
CA ASP A 163 16.45 12.85 0.30
C ASP A 163 16.46 11.69 1.30
N ALA A 164 15.28 11.12 1.58
CA ALA A 164 15.08 9.98 2.47
C ALA A 164 15.08 8.65 1.69
N PRO A 165 15.53 7.54 2.32
CA PRO A 165 15.34 6.21 1.76
C PRO A 165 13.86 5.86 1.60
N PRO A 166 13.52 4.83 0.81
CA PRO A 166 12.16 4.31 0.72
C PRO A 166 11.49 4.17 2.09
N CYS A 167 10.35 4.82 2.24
CA CYS A 167 9.64 4.93 3.50
C CYS A 167 8.17 4.52 3.38
N ASP A 168 7.61 4.13 4.51
CA ASP A 168 6.21 3.80 4.73
C ASP A 168 5.34 5.06 4.60
N ARG A 169 4.91 5.36 3.37
CA ARG A 169 4.08 6.54 3.09
C ARG A 169 2.70 6.47 3.78
N PRO A 170 2.02 5.31 3.91
CA PRO A 170 0.79 5.21 4.69
C PRO A 170 0.90 5.72 6.12
N ASN A 171 2.06 5.54 6.78
CA ASN A 171 2.30 6.04 8.13
C ASN A 171 2.49 7.57 8.19
N LEU A 172 2.91 8.21 7.09
CA LEU A 172 3.16 9.66 7.05
C LEU A 172 1.91 10.52 7.27
N SER A 173 0.71 9.98 7.09
CA SER A 173 -0.58 10.62 7.41
C SER A 173 -1.24 10.07 8.67
N LYS A 174 -0.69 9.02 9.27
CA LYS A 174 -1.26 8.26 10.40
C LYS A 174 -0.38 8.40 11.64
N ASP A 175 0.08 7.30 12.23
CA ASP A 175 0.73 7.28 13.55
C ASP A 175 1.94 8.20 13.67
N TYR A 176 2.72 8.33 12.59
CA TYR A 176 3.86 9.26 12.58
C TYR A 176 3.40 10.71 12.64
N LEU A 177 2.45 11.08 11.79
CA LEU A 177 1.88 12.42 11.82
C LEU A 177 1.09 12.67 13.10
N ALA A 178 0.47 11.67 13.73
CA ALA A 178 -0.21 11.80 15.01
C ALA A 178 0.77 11.97 16.18
N GLY A 179 2.03 11.55 16.02
CA GLY A 179 3.05 11.57 17.08
C GLY A 179 3.02 10.33 17.98
N THR A 180 2.40 9.24 17.53
CA THR A 180 2.31 7.95 18.23
C THR A 180 3.32 6.93 17.72
N ALA A 181 3.90 7.13 16.53
CA ALA A 181 5.03 6.35 16.02
C ALA A 181 6.32 7.19 15.97
N PRO A 182 7.48 6.63 16.39
CA PRO A 182 8.77 7.29 16.21
C PRO A 182 9.20 7.29 14.74
N GLU A 183 10.05 8.25 14.35
CA GLU A 183 10.55 8.37 12.97
C GLU A 183 11.34 7.13 12.51
N ASP A 184 12.02 6.45 13.43
CA ASP A 184 12.81 5.24 13.13
C ASP A 184 11.97 4.08 12.56
N TRP A 185 10.65 4.12 12.69
CA TRP A 185 9.74 3.13 12.10
C TRP A 185 9.40 3.41 10.63
N ILE A 186 9.72 4.60 10.13
CA ILE A 186 9.28 5.09 8.82
C ILE A 186 10.08 4.53 7.65
N PRO A 187 11.42 4.35 7.72
CA PRO A 187 12.14 3.64 6.67
C PRO A 187 11.63 2.21 6.50
N LEU A 188 11.38 1.77 5.25
CA LEU A 188 10.94 0.39 4.97
C LEU A 188 12.02 -0.64 5.31
N LYS A 189 13.28 -0.22 5.19
CA LYS A 189 14.47 -0.97 5.58
C LYS A 189 15.51 -0.02 6.16
N PRO A 190 16.35 -0.51 7.09
CA PRO A 190 17.46 0.28 7.60
C PRO A 190 18.51 0.49 6.49
N PRO A 191 19.33 1.55 6.53
CA PRO A 191 20.33 1.84 5.49
C PRO A 191 21.28 0.68 5.16
N GLU A 192 21.64 -0.12 6.16
CA GLU A 192 22.54 -1.26 6.04
C GLU A 192 21.99 -2.33 5.08
N PHE A 193 20.67 -2.49 5.02
CA PHE A 193 20.02 -3.44 4.11
C PHE A 193 20.40 -3.20 2.66
N TYR A 194 20.45 -1.94 2.21
CA TYR A 194 20.76 -1.63 0.81
C TYR A 194 22.21 -2.00 0.47
N ALA A 195 23.15 -1.76 1.39
CA ALA A 195 24.54 -2.16 1.22
C ALA A 195 24.71 -3.68 1.23
N GLU A 196 24.09 -4.38 2.19
CA GLU A 196 24.12 -5.84 2.30
C GLU A 196 23.50 -6.54 1.09
N GLN A 197 22.45 -5.96 0.52
CA GLN A 197 21.81 -6.44 -0.70
C GLN A 197 22.45 -5.90 -1.97
N ALA A 198 23.58 -5.18 -1.89
CA ALA A 198 24.26 -4.58 -3.03
C ALA A 198 23.33 -3.75 -3.95
N ILE A 199 22.43 -2.97 -3.36
CA ILE A 199 21.55 -2.02 -4.05
C ILE A 199 22.23 -0.65 -4.01
N ASP A 200 22.55 -0.10 -5.18
CA ASP A 200 23.06 1.27 -5.31
C ASP A 200 21.89 2.27 -5.15
N LEU A 201 21.56 2.58 -3.89
CA LEU A 201 20.54 3.55 -3.54
C LEU A 201 21.12 4.98 -3.65
N ARG A 202 20.62 5.75 -4.61
CA ARG A 202 21.05 7.14 -4.85
C ARG A 202 19.93 8.11 -4.52
N LEU A 203 20.05 8.77 -3.39
CA LEU A 203 19.10 9.77 -2.87
C LEU A 203 19.45 11.17 -3.39
N GLY A 204 18.44 12.04 -3.49
CA GLY A 204 18.58 13.36 -4.12
C GLY A 204 19.01 13.30 -5.60
N PHE A 205 18.86 12.14 -6.25
CA PHE A 205 19.19 11.92 -7.65
C PHE A 205 17.93 12.06 -8.52
N GLU A 206 17.76 13.23 -9.11
CA GLU A 206 16.68 13.49 -10.05
C GLU A 206 17.09 13.08 -11.48
N VAL A 207 16.36 12.16 -12.10
CA VAL A 207 16.51 11.84 -13.52
C VAL A 207 15.75 12.87 -14.36
N ALA A 208 16.50 13.64 -15.14
CA ALA A 208 15.95 14.71 -15.98
C ALA A 208 15.60 14.25 -17.40
N ARG A 209 16.25 13.18 -17.91
CA ARG A 209 16.00 12.67 -19.28
C ARG A 209 16.23 11.16 -19.36
N LEU A 210 15.47 10.48 -20.22
CA LEU A 210 15.78 9.13 -20.68
C LEU A 210 16.25 9.17 -22.13
N ASP A 211 17.34 8.46 -22.41
CA ASP A 211 17.86 8.24 -23.76
C ASP A 211 17.61 6.77 -24.14
N LEU A 212 16.43 6.48 -24.68
CA LEU A 212 16.02 5.10 -24.97
C LEU A 212 16.94 4.38 -25.99
N PRO A 213 17.39 5.03 -27.10
CA PRO A 213 18.33 4.40 -28.03
C PRO A 213 19.69 4.08 -27.42
N ALA A 214 20.20 4.95 -26.54
CA ALA A 214 21.46 4.71 -25.82
C ALA A 214 21.29 3.81 -24.58
N GLN A 215 20.05 3.56 -24.16
CA GLN A 215 19.69 2.88 -22.91
C GLN A 215 20.33 3.56 -21.67
N GLU A 216 20.18 4.88 -21.57
CA GLU A 216 20.73 5.67 -20.46
C GLU A 216 19.67 6.52 -19.76
N ALA A 217 19.74 6.56 -18.42
CA ALA A 217 19.08 7.57 -17.60
C ALA A 217 20.07 8.72 -17.34
N VAL A 218 19.63 9.97 -17.56
CA VAL A 218 20.47 11.16 -17.40
C VAL A 218 19.96 11.98 -16.21
N GLY A 219 20.82 12.13 -15.20
CA GLY A 219 20.55 12.95 -14.02
C GLY A 219 20.52 14.44 -14.32
N SER A 220 19.93 15.24 -13.43
CA SER A 220 19.88 16.70 -13.54
C SER A 220 21.26 17.36 -13.56
N SER A 221 22.29 16.72 -12.99
CA SER A 221 23.69 17.12 -13.07
C SER A 221 24.38 16.79 -14.40
N GLY A 222 23.71 16.04 -15.29
CA GLY A 222 24.27 15.52 -16.54
C GLY A 222 24.95 14.15 -16.42
N GLU A 223 25.01 13.57 -15.22
CA GLU A 223 25.50 12.20 -15.02
C GLU A 223 24.66 11.18 -15.80
N ARG A 224 25.31 10.20 -16.43
CA ARG A 224 24.67 9.17 -17.27
C ARG A 224 24.80 7.79 -16.63
N ILE A 225 23.67 7.09 -16.53
CA ILE A 225 23.57 5.75 -15.96
C ILE A 225 22.99 4.82 -17.02
N GLY A 226 23.84 3.95 -17.57
CA GLY A 226 23.42 2.94 -18.55
C GLY A 226 22.66 1.79 -17.90
N TYR A 227 21.66 1.26 -18.60
CA TYR A 227 20.84 0.13 -18.17
C TYR A 227 20.63 -0.88 -19.29
N ASP A 228 20.32 -2.12 -18.93
CA ASP A 228 19.84 -3.13 -19.86
C ASP A 228 18.32 -3.36 -19.67
N ALA A 229 17.81 -3.11 -18.46
CA ALA A 229 16.38 -2.96 -18.17
C ALA A 229 16.10 -1.76 -17.23
N LEU A 230 14.97 -1.10 -17.44
CA LEU A 230 14.56 0.13 -16.74
C LEU A 230 13.16 -0.01 -16.14
N LEU A 231 12.99 0.34 -14.86
CA LEU A 231 11.68 0.53 -14.22
C LEU A 231 11.40 2.01 -13.99
N LEU A 232 10.27 2.51 -14.52
CA LEU A 232 9.69 3.80 -14.15
C LEU A 232 8.71 3.61 -12.99
N ALA A 233 9.12 4.00 -11.80
CA ALA A 233 8.35 3.95 -10.55
C ALA A 233 8.24 5.35 -9.92
N THR A 234 8.16 6.40 -10.75
CA THR A 234 8.16 7.81 -10.31
C THR A 234 6.87 8.24 -9.60
N GLY A 235 5.83 7.42 -9.67
CA GLY A 235 4.57 7.62 -8.95
C GLY A 235 3.85 8.93 -9.30
N ALA A 236 3.24 9.54 -8.29
CA ALA A 236 2.50 10.79 -8.40
C ALA A 236 3.04 11.90 -7.48
N GLU A 237 2.62 13.13 -7.75
CA GLU A 237 2.90 14.32 -6.94
C GLU A 237 1.61 15.01 -6.50
N PRO A 238 1.58 15.66 -5.31
CA PRO A 238 0.43 16.42 -4.84
C PRO A 238 0.04 17.54 -5.78
N ILE A 239 -1.27 17.72 -5.97
CA ILE A 239 -1.81 18.90 -6.64
C ILE A 239 -1.66 20.10 -5.70
N ARG A 240 -1.06 21.18 -6.21
CA ARG A 240 -0.96 22.47 -5.52
C ARG A 240 -1.99 23.45 -6.10
N LEU A 241 -2.63 24.22 -5.23
CA LEU A 241 -3.44 25.37 -5.65
C LEU A 241 -2.51 26.47 -6.15
N LYS A 242 -2.87 27.12 -7.26
CA LYS A 242 -2.05 28.15 -7.90
C LYS A 242 -2.33 29.53 -7.29
N GLY A 243 -1.31 30.37 -7.24
CA GLY A 243 -1.42 31.78 -6.86
C GLY A 243 -0.62 32.10 -5.60
N PRO A 244 -0.26 33.39 -5.41
CA PRO A 244 0.67 33.81 -4.35
C PRO A 244 0.20 33.45 -2.94
N ASP A 245 -1.12 33.34 -2.74
CA ASP A 245 -1.71 33.01 -1.45
C ASP A 245 -1.47 31.54 -1.02
N PHE A 246 -1.40 30.62 -1.97
CA PHE A 246 -1.20 29.18 -1.70
C PHE A 246 0.26 28.72 -1.91
N GLU A 247 1.17 29.65 -2.23
CA GLU A 247 2.62 29.41 -2.37
C GLU A 247 3.41 29.89 -1.13
N ARG A 248 2.71 30.23 -0.04
CA ARG A 248 3.30 30.68 1.22
C ARG A 248 4.00 29.54 1.95
N ASN A 249 4.97 29.90 2.81
CA ASN A 249 5.80 28.93 3.56
C ASN A 249 5.00 28.09 4.58
N ASN A 250 3.82 28.54 4.99
CA ASN A 250 2.90 27.82 5.88
C ASN A 250 1.74 27.17 5.11
N VAL A 251 1.94 26.86 3.83
CA VAL A 251 1.07 25.99 3.03
C VAL A 251 1.81 24.71 2.70
N TYR A 252 1.34 23.60 3.25
CA TYR A 252 1.97 22.31 3.14
C TYR A 252 1.17 21.37 2.22
N VAL A 253 1.86 20.38 1.69
CA VAL A 253 1.28 19.16 1.11
C VAL A 253 1.81 17.98 1.94
N LEU A 254 1.27 16.79 1.75
CA LEU A 254 1.77 15.58 2.42
C LEU A 254 2.00 14.47 1.41
N ARG A 255 3.28 14.16 1.13
CA ARG A 255 3.67 13.04 0.24
C ARG A 255 4.97 12.35 0.65
N SER A 256 5.96 13.13 1.12
CA SER A 256 7.30 12.67 1.49
C SER A 256 7.53 12.75 3.00
N LEU A 257 8.60 12.09 3.48
CA LEU A 257 9.01 12.23 4.89
C LEU A 257 9.37 13.68 5.23
N ALA A 258 9.98 14.42 4.29
CA ALA A 258 10.27 15.84 4.45
C ALA A 258 8.98 16.66 4.65
N ASP A 259 7.91 16.37 3.89
CA ASP A 259 6.60 17.02 4.06
C ASP A 259 6.02 16.74 5.45
N ALA A 260 6.05 15.47 5.90
CA ALA A 260 5.53 15.10 7.21
C ALA A 260 6.31 15.80 8.33
N ARG A 261 7.65 15.82 8.26
CA ARG A 261 8.51 16.56 9.20
C ARG A 261 8.17 18.06 9.23
N ALA A 262 7.93 18.67 8.07
CA ALA A 262 7.59 20.08 7.97
C ALA A 262 6.23 20.39 8.64
N ILE A 263 5.21 19.55 8.41
CA ILE A 263 3.90 19.69 9.07
C ILE A 263 4.05 19.48 10.59
N ILE A 264 4.76 18.43 11.02
CA ILE A 264 5.03 18.16 12.44
C ILE A 264 5.70 19.36 13.10
N ALA A 265 6.71 19.95 12.45
CA ALA A 265 7.39 21.14 12.96
C ALA A 265 6.43 22.34 13.12
N ALA A 266 5.53 22.56 12.16
CA ALA A 266 4.52 23.61 12.24
C ALA A 266 3.57 23.43 13.43
N THR A 267 3.29 22.18 13.83
CA THR A 267 2.39 21.90 14.97
C THR A 267 2.90 22.43 16.32
N HIS A 268 4.20 22.68 16.48
CA HIS A 268 4.75 23.18 17.75
C HIS A 268 4.35 24.62 18.10
N HIS A 269 3.93 25.40 17.11
CA HIS A 269 3.57 26.81 17.28
C HIS A 269 2.14 27.12 16.83
N ALA A 270 1.43 26.12 16.30
CA ALA A 270 0.09 26.27 15.78
C ALA A 270 -0.97 25.81 16.79
N ARG A 271 -2.11 26.47 16.75
CA ARG A 271 -3.35 26.08 17.45
C ARG A 271 -4.42 25.66 16.47
N CYS A 272 -4.43 26.19 15.25
CA CYS A 272 -5.45 25.95 14.25
C CYS A 272 -4.84 25.61 12.88
N VAL A 273 -5.43 24.63 12.20
CA VAL A 273 -5.08 24.24 10.83
C VAL A 273 -6.34 24.15 9.97
N VAL A 274 -6.22 24.61 8.71
CA VAL A 274 -7.21 24.34 7.67
C VAL A 274 -6.66 23.28 6.70
N ILE A 275 -7.38 22.17 6.58
CA ILE A 275 -7.17 21.17 5.53
C ILE A 275 -8.04 21.56 4.34
N VAL A 276 -7.44 21.71 3.16
CA VAL A 276 -8.17 21.95 1.91
C VAL A 276 -8.26 20.63 1.15
N GLY A 277 -9.48 20.10 1.03
CA GLY A 277 -9.80 18.82 0.38
C GLY A 277 -10.15 17.71 1.38
N ALA A 278 -11.28 17.05 1.13
CA ALA A 278 -11.79 15.94 1.95
C ALA A 278 -11.45 14.56 1.34
N SER A 279 -10.21 14.40 0.86
CA SER A 279 -9.67 13.13 0.36
C SER A 279 -9.20 12.21 1.50
N PHE A 280 -8.83 10.96 1.21
CA PHE A 280 -8.29 10.04 2.21
C PHE A 280 -7.12 10.64 3.00
N ILE A 281 -6.11 11.19 2.30
CA ILE A 281 -4.94 11.79 2.93
C ILE A 281 -5.33 13.05 3.72
N GLY A 282 -6.24 13.88 3.18
CA GLY A 282 -6.72 15.07 3.89
C GLY A 282 -7.43 14.72 5.20
N LEU A 283 -8.28 13.70 5.17
CA LEU A 283 -9.01 13.22 6.35
C LEU A 283 -8.08 12.52 7.35
N GLU A 284 -7.15 11.68 6.89
CA GLU A 284 -6.14 11.07 7.78
C GLU A 284 -5.28 12.15 8.45
N ALA A 285 -4.83 13.17 7.70
CA ALA A 285 -4.11 14.30 8.26
C ALA A 285 -4.95 15.10 9.27
N ALA A 286 -6.24 15.31 9.00
CA ALA A 286 -7.17 15.92 9.95
C ALA A 286 -7.23 15.14 11.27
N ALA A 287 -7.41 13.80 11.22
CA ALA A 287 -7.40 12.97 12.42
C ALA A 287 -6.08 13.07 13.20
N SER A 288 -4.95 12.96 12.50
CA SER A 288 -3.62 13.02 13.10
C SER A 288 -3.32 14.37 13.75
N LEU A 289 -3.74 15.47 13.13
CA LEU A 289 -3.56 16.82 13.68
C LEU A 289 -4.53 17.10 14.84
N ARG A 290 -5.74 16.51 14.83
CA ARG A 290 -6.63 16.50 16.00
C ARG A 290 -6.01 15.74 17.17
N ALA A 291 -5.35 14.61 16.92
CA ALA A 291 -4.65 13.84 17.96
C ALA A 291 -3.51 14.65 18.62
N ARG A 292 -2.92 15.61 17.90
CA ARG A 292 -1.95 16.59 18.43
C ARG A 292 -2.58 17.77 19.18
N GLY A 293 -3.91 17.83 19.25
CA GLY A 293 -4.65 18.87 19.97
C GLY A 293 -4.90 20.16 19.18
N LEU A 294 -4.60 20.21 17.88
CA LEU A 294 -4.90 21.39 17.05
C LEU A 294 -6.38 21.46 16.76
N GLU A 295 -6.96 22.66 16.74
CA GLU A 295 -8.24 22.94 16.07
C GLU A 295 -8.10 22.65 14.58
N VAL A 296 -9.00 21.83 14.02
CA VAL A 296 -8.93 21.40 12.62
C VAL A 296 -10.22 21.76 11.91
N HIS A 297 -10.06 22.51 10.81
CA HIS A 297 -11.11 22.75 9.83
C HIS A 297 -10.82 21.96 8.56
N VAL A 298 -11.86 21.37 7.95
CA VAL A 298 -11.76 20.75 6.62
C VAL A 298 -12.65 21.52 5.67
N VAL A 299 -12.07 22.03 4.58
CA VAL A 299 -12.79 22.77 3.53
C VAL A 299 -12.79 21.94 2.26
N ALA A 300 -13.95 21.67 1.68
CA ALA A 300 -14.05 20.89 0.46
C ALA A 300 -15.28 21.28 -0.39
N PRO A 301 -15.16 21.25 -1.74
CA PRO A 301 -16.29 21.55 -2.61
C PRO A 301 -17.35 20.45 -2.62
N GLU A 302 -17.02 19.23 -2.23
CA GLU A 302 -17.98 18.14 -2.13
C GLU A 302 -18.94 18.36 -0.95
N THR A 303 -20.20 17.92 -1.09
CA THR A 303 -21.21 17.93 -0.02
C THR A 303 -21.04 16.79 0.98
N THR A 304 -20.39 15.71 0.56
CA THR A 304 -20.07 14.54 1.37
C THR A 304 -18.63 14.08 1.08
N PRO A 305 -17.77 13.88 2.09
CA PRO A 305 -16.43 13.35 1.89
C PRO A 305 -16.45 11.98 1.21
N LEU A 306 -15.48 11.72 0.33
CA LEU A 306 -15.26 10.40 -0.29
C LEU A 306 -16.44 9.80 -1.08
N GLU A 307 -17.52 10.55 -1.32
CA GLU A 307 -18.74 10.04 -1.95
C GLU A 307 -18.49 9.39 -3.30
N ARG A 308 -17.59 9.98 -4.10
CA ARG A 308 -17.21 9.49 -5.43
C ARG A 308 -16.51 8.12 -5.41
N VAL A 309 -16.03 7.67 -4.25
CA VAL A 309 -15.29 6.41 -4.09
C VAL A 309 -16.07 5.42 -3.23
N MET A 310 -16.67 5.89 -2.13
CA MET A 310 -17.30 5.06 -1.11
C MET A 310 -18.83 5.21 -1.04
N GLY A 311 -19.41 6.08 -1.87
CA GLY A 311 -20.83 6.41 -1.81
C GLY A 311 -21.20 7.29 -0.61
N GLN A 312 -22.41 7.83 -0.65
CA GLN A 312 -22.87 8.83 0.31
C GLN A 312 -22.92 8.31 1.75
N ALA A 313 -23.36 7.06 1.96
CA ALA A 313 -23.55 6.50 3.31
C ALA A 313 -22.23 6.33 4.06
N LEU A 314 -21.19 5.76 3.43
CA LEU A 314 -19.87 5.65 4.04
C LEU A 314 -19.20 7.02 4.18
N GLY A 315 -19.36 7.91 3.21
CA GLY A 315 -18.86 9.28 3.30
C GLY A 315 -19.44 10.06 4.49
N ALA A 316 -20.74 9.93 4.73
CA ALA A 316 -21.42 10.51 5.89
C ALA A 316 -20.95 9.89 7.20
N PHE A 317 -20.75 8.57 7.23
CA PHE A 317 -20.18 7.88 8.40
C PHE A 317 -18.76 8.38 8.73
N VAL A 318 -17.87 8.48 7.74
CA VAL A 318 -16.52 9.02 7.94
C VAL A 318 -16.58 10.46 8.44
N ARG A 319 -17.42 11.31 7.83
CA ARG A 319 -17.64 12.68 8.31
C ARG A 319 -18.04 12.71 9.78
N ASN A 320 -19.04 11.92 10.17
CA ASN A 320 -19.54 11.87 11.54
C ASN A 320 -18.46 11.44 12.54
N LEU A 321 -17.61 10.45 12.19
CA LEU A 321 -16.47 10.06 13.02
C LEU A 321 -15.52 11.23 13.28
N HIS A 322 -15.20 12.02 12.24
CA HIS A 322 -14.35 13.19 12.37
C HIS A 322 -14.98 14.33 13.17
N GLU A 323 -16.27 14.61 12.97
CA GLU A 323 -17.01 15.63 13.72
C GLU A 323 -17.09 15.28 15.22
N GLN A 324 -17.27 13.99 15.57
CA GLN A 324 -17.25 13.52 16.96
C GLN A 324 -15.90 13.75 17.65
N GLN A 325 -14.80 13.80 16.88
CA GLN A 325 -13.44 14.09 17.37
C GLN A 325 -13.10 15.60 17.31
N GLY A 326 -14.08 16.43 16.95
CA GLY A 326 -14.01 17.88 16.96
C GLY A 326 -13.48 18.52 15.67
N VAL A 327 -13.39 17.77 14.57
CA VAL A 327 -13.13 18.35 13.24
C VAL A 327 -14.33 19.17 12.81
N ARG A 328 -14.09 20.37 12.27
CA ARG A 328 -15.14 21.26 11.74
C ARG A 328 -15.14 21.23 10.23
N PHE A 329 -16.19 20.69 9.62
CA PHE A 329 -16.33 20.62 8.18
C PHE A 329 -17.00 21.87 7.60
N HIS A 330 -16.44 22.37 6.51
CA HIS A 330 -16.99 23.40 5.63
C HIS A 330 -17.10 22.78 4.22
N LEU A 331 -18.21 22.08 4.00
CA LEU A 331 -18.53 21.39 2.75
C LEU A 331 -19.33 22.30 1.83
N ASP A 332 -19.41 21.94 0.55
CA ASP A 332 -19.94 22.85 -0.50
C ASP A 332 -19.24 24.23 -0.47
N ALA A 333 -17.96 24.22 -0.11
CA ALA A 333 -17.17 25.43 0.10
C ALA A 333 -15.82 25.33 -0.61
N THR A 334 -15.37 26.46 -1.16
CA THR A 334 -14.09 26.55 -1.86
C THR A 334 -13.21 27.58 -1.16
N ALA A 335 -12.01 27.18 -0.74
CA ALA A 335 -10.98 28.11 -0.30
C ALA A 335 -10.43 28.86 -1.53
N VAL A 336 -10.49 30.19 -1.49
CA VAL A 336 -10.09 31.05 -2.63
C VAL A 336 -8.86 31.91 -2.33
N ALA A 337 -8.54 32.14 -1.06
CA ALA A 337 -7.37 32.89 -0.64
C ALA A 337 -6.88 32.44 0.73
N PHE A 338 -5.59 32.67 0.99
CA PHE A 338 -4.93 32.50 2.27
C PHE A 338 -3.92 33.63 2.46
N ASP A 339 -4.10 34.46 3.48
CA ASP A 339 -3.26 35.64 3.70
C ASP A 339 -2.04 35.36 4.60
N GLY A 340 -1.92 34.14 5.13
CA GLY A 340 -0.89 33.72 6.08
C GLY A 340 -1.47 33.37 7.45
N ASP A 341 -2.61 33.95 7.82
CA ASP A 341 -3.27 33.74 9.11
C ASP A 341 -4.74 33.33 8.96
N ARG A 342 -5.33 33.56 7.77
CA ARG A 342 -6.75 33.32 7.49
C ARG A 342 -7.00 32.77 6.12
N VAL A 343 -7.81 31.71 6.05
CA VAL A 343 -8.37 31.20 4.80
C VAL A 343 -9.69 31.91 4.52
N THR A 344 -9.84 32.47 3.31
CA THR A 344 -11.11 33.05 2.83
C THR A 344 -11.79 32.07 1.89
N LEU A 345 -13.08 31.81 2.15
CA LEU A 345 -13.94 30.98 1.33
C LEU A 345 -14.65 31.81 0.24
N ALA A 346 -15.14 31.16 -0.81
CA ALA A 346 -15.78 31.81 -1.94
C ALA A 346 -17.02 32.65 -1.57
N ASP A 347 -17.72 32.30 -0.49
CA ASP A 347 -18.87 33.04 0.04
C ASP A 347 -18.48 34.26 0.91
N GLY A 348 -17.17 34.48 1.13
CA GLY A 348 -16.62 35.53 1.96
C GLY A 348 -16.38 35.14 3.42
N THR A 349 -16.75 33.93 3.84
CA THR A 349 -16.45 33.39 5.17
C THR A 349 -14.93 33.34 5.38
N ARG A 350 -14.49 33.65 6.61
CA ARG A 350 -13.06 33.64 6.99
C ARG A 350 -12.81 32.70 8.15
N LEU A 351 -11.81 31.84 7.99
CA LEU A 351 -11.37 30.86 8.98
C LEU A 351 -9.96 31.23 9.44
N ASP A 352 -9.74 31.35 10.74
CA ASP A 352 -8.38 31.49 11.29
C ASP A 352 -7.59 30.19 11.05
N ALA A 353 -6.34 30.30 10.63
CA ALA A 353 -5.47 29.16 10.33
C ALA A 353 -4.00 29.57 10.48
N ASP A 354 -3.26 28.91 11.38
CA ASP A 354 -1.81 29.15 11.51
C ASP A 354 -1.04 28.52 10.33
N PHE A 355 -1.61 27.46 9.74
CA PHE A 355 -1.12 26.87 8.49
C PHE A 355 -2.24 26.14 7.73
N VAL A 356 -1.96 25.83 6.47
CA VAL A 356 -2.83 25.07 5.57
C VAL A 356 -2.17 23.77 5.15
N VAL A 357 -2.94 22.69 5.05
CA VAL A 357 -2.51 21.45 4.38
C VAL A 357 -3.41 21.19 3.17
N LEU A 358 -2.82 21.06 1.99
CA LEU A 358 -3.53 20.77 0.75
C LEU A 358 -3.63 19.25 0.55
N GLY A 359 -4.86 18.74 0.60
CA GLY A 359 -5.27 17.35 0.37
C GLY A 359 -6.20 17.21 -0.83
N VAL A 360 -5.93 17.95 -1.92
CA VAL A 360 -6.82 18.06 -3.11
C VAL A 360 -6.51 17.04 -4.22
N GLY A 361 -5.82 15.94 -3.89
CA GLY A 361 -5.46 14.87 -4.82
C GLY A 361 -4.03 14.97 -5.36
N VAL A 362 -3.70 14.07 -6.29
CA VAL A 362 -2.37 13.93 -6.88
C VAL A 362 -2.46 13.85 -8.41
N ARG A 363 -1.31 14.03 -9.08
CA ARG A 363 -1.15 13.81 -10.52
C ARG A 363 0.06 12.91 -10.81
N PRO A 364 -0.01 11.98 -11.78
CA PRO A 364 1.12 11.11 -12.11
C PRO A 364 2.29 11.92 -12.72
N ARG A 365 3.54 11.52 -12.41
CA ARG A 365 4.76 12.18 -12.89
C ARG A 365 5.17 11.72 -14.29
N LEU A 366 4.42 12.14 -15.30
CA LEU A 366 4.52 11.60 -16.67
C LEU A 366 5.58 12.25 -17.57
N GLN A 367 6.10 13.41 -17.19
CA GLN A 367 6.95 14.23 -18.07
C GLN A 367 8.16 13.45 -18.62
N LEU A 368 8.85 12.70 -17.75
CA LEU A 368 10.00 11.89 -18.14
C LEU A 368 9.67 10.85 -19.21
N ALA A 369 8.50 10.21 -19.11
CA ALA A 369 8.05 9.19 -20.07
C ALA A 369 7.56 9.82 -21.38
N ILE A 370 6.88 10.96 -21.30
CA ILE A 370 6.41 11.72 -22.47
C ILE A 370 7.60 12.18 -23.30
N ASP A 371 8.60 12.81 -22.66
CA ASP A 371 9.79 13.33 -23.35
C ASP A 371 10.66 12.23 -23.94
N ALA A 372 10.62 11.03 -23.35
CA ALA A 372 11.29 9.84 -23.87
C ALA A 372 10.56 9.19 -25.07
N GLY A 373 9.32 9.62 -25.38
CA GLY A 373 8.51 9.05 -26.45
C GLY A 373 7.82 7.73 -26.09
N LEU A 374 7.59 7.44 -24.81
CA LEU A 374 6.79 6.30 -24.38
C LEU A 374 5.28 6.55 -24.61
N ALA A 375 4.51 5.48 -24.78
CA ALA A 375 3.07 5.56 -24.88
C ALA A 375 2.45 5.98 -23.54
N VAL A 376 1.71 7.08 -23.53
CA VAL A 376 1.13 7.69 -22.33
C VAL A 376 -0.32 8.09 -22.61
N ASP A 377 -1.23 7.76 -21.68
CA ASP A 377 -2.62 8.22 -21.66
C ASP A 377 -3.07 8.34 -20.21
N GLY A 378 -2.93 9.53 -19.61
CA GLY A 378 -3.19 9.73 -18.17
C GLY A 378 -2.32 8.87 -17.23
N GLY A 379 -1.32 8.18 -17.76
CA GLY A 379 -0.46 7.17 -17.14
C GLY A 379 0.46 6.55 -18.21
N VAL A 380 1.61 6.00 -17.82
CA VAL A 380 2.46 5.22 -18.75
C VAL A 380 1.73 3.92 -19.07
N ILE A 381 1.42 3.71 -20.35
CA ILE A 381 0.66 2.54 -20.79
C ILE A 381 1.58 1.31 -20.69
N VAL A 382 1.11 0.28 -19.98
CA VAL A 382 1.80 -0.99 -19.85
C VAL A 382 0.89 -2.17 -20.18
N ASP A 383 1.49 -3.31 -20.53
CA ASP A 383 0.77 -4.59 -20.62
C ASP A 383 0.58 -5.24 -19.23
N ARG A 384 -0.02 -6.44 -19.17
CA ARG A 384 -0.21 -7.18 -17.91
C ARG A 384 1.10 -7.62 -17.26
N MET A 385 2.21 -7.61 -17.99
CA MET A 385 3.55 -7.95 -17.49
C MET A 385 4.33 -6.69 -17.08
N MET A 386 3.63 -5.54 -16.97
CA MET A 386 4.18 -4.23 -16.62
C MET A 386 5.17 -3.66 -17.64
N ARG A 387 5.19 -4.18 -18.88
CA ARG A 387 6.09 -3.69 -19.95
C ARG A 387 5.51 -2.44 -20.60
N ALA A 388 6.33 -1.40 -20.75
CA ALA A 388 5.99 -0.19 -21.48
C ALA A 388 6.19 -0.37 -22.99
N SER A 389 5.92 0.68 -23.78
CA SER A 389 5.98 0.64 -25.25
C SER A 389 7.39 0.47 -25.86
N HIS A 390 8.45 0.54 -25.04
CA HIS A 390 9.83 0.32 -25.49
C HIS A 390 10.40 -0.97 -24.88
N PRO A 391 11.06 -1.84 -25.66
CA PRO A 391 11.70 -3.05 -25.14
C PRO A 391 12.65 -2.75 -23.98
N GLY A 392 12.59 -3.57 -22.93
CA GLY A 392 13.42 -3.42 -21.72
C GLY A 392 12.95 -2.30 -20.77
N VAL A 393 11.88 -1.57 -21.07
CA VAL A 393 11.31 -0.54 -20.20
C VAL A 393 9.99 -1.02 -19.59
N TYR A 394 9.85 -0.79 -18.30
CA TYR A 394 8.69 -1.17 -17.48
C TYR A 394 8.18 0.06 -16.72
N ALA A 395 6.92 0.03 -16.28
CA ALA A 395 6.39 1.02 -15.35
C ALA A 395 5.47 0.38 -14.31
N ALA A 396 5.52 0.88 -13.07
CA ALA A 396 4.75 0.35 -11.93
C ALA A 396 4.38 1.45 -10.92
N GLY A 397 3.30 1.22 -10.17
CA GLY A 397 2.76 2.15 -9.18
C GLY A 397 1.87 3.22 -9.79
N ASP A 398 1.69 4.34 -9.09
CA ASP A 398 0.72 5.40 -9.44
C ASP A 398 0.85 5.95 -10.87
N ILE A 399 2.02 5.76 -11.50
CA ILE A 399 2.29 6.19 -12.88
C ILE A 399 1.76 5.21 -13.93
N ALA A 400 1.61 3.92 -13.60
CA ALA A 400 1.30 2.88 -14.56
C ALA A 400 -0.20 2.86 -14.88
N ARG A 401 -0.51 2.88 -16.18
CA ARG A 401 -1.84 2.61 -16.71
C ARG A 401 -1.85 1.24 -17.37
N TYR A 402 -2.60 0.32 -16.79
CA TYR A 402 -2.57 -1.11 -17.11
C TYR A 402 -3.97 -1.62 -17.50
N PRO A 403 -4.07 -2.78 -18.18
CA PRO A 403 -5.36 -3.32 -18.59
C PRO A 403 -6.24 -3.65 -17.38
N GLY A 404 -7.52 -3.27 -17.44
CA GLY A 404 -8.52 -3.65 -16.45
C GLY A 404 -8.96 -5.12 -16.58
N ARG A 405 -10.05 -5.45 -15.88
CA ARG A 405 -10.62 -6.81 -15.91
C ARG A 405 -11.25 -7.14 -17.26
N VAL A 406 -12.01 -6.20 -17.82
CA VAL A 406 -12.73 -6.40 -19.09
C VAL A 406 -11.89 -5.87 -20.25
N ALA A 407 -11.97 -6.54 -21.40
CA ALA A 407 -11.31 -6.08 -22.62
C ALA A 407 -11.69 -4.63 -22.95
N GLY A 408 -10.69 -3.77 -23.15
CA GLY A 408 -10.88 -2.34 -23.42
C GLY A 408 -10.90 -1.45 -22.17
N GLU A 409 -11.03 -2.01 -20.97
CA GLU A 409 -10.82 -1.23 -19.73
C GLU A 409 -9.31 -0.97 -19.53
N ALA A 410 -8.98 0.21 -19.04
CA ALA A 410 -7.63 0.58 -18.63
C ALA A 410 -7.68 1.35 -17.32
N TRP A 411 -6.90 0.89 -16.34
CA TRP A 411 -6.90 1.39 -14.98
C TRP A 411 -5.59 2.07 -14.65
N ARG A 412 -5.68 3.06 -13.76
CA ARG A 412 -4.53 3.65 -13.07
C ARG A 412 -4.93 3.82 -11.62
N ILE A 413 -4.19 3.18 -10.73
CA ILE A 413 -4.57 3.05 -9.33
C ILE A 413 -3.45 3.60 -8.46
N GLU A 414 -3.82 4.47 -7.51
CA GLU A 414 -2.90 5.22 -6.65
C GLU A 414 -2.90 4.65 -5.23
N HIS A 415 -2.61 3.36 -5.10
CA HIS A 415 -2.69 2.64 -3.83
C HIS A 415 -1.41 1.88 -3.52
N TRP A 416 -1.02 1.92 -2.25
CA TRP A 416 0.23 1.36 -1.74
C TRP A 416 0.45 -0.10 -2.15
N VAL A 417 -0.51 -0.97 -1.85
CA VAL A 417 -0.43 -2.41 -2.14
C VAL A 417 -0.36 -2.67 -3.65
N VAL A 418 -1.13 -1.93 -4.45
CA VAL A 418 -1.10 -2.07 -5.91
C VAL A 418 0.28 -1.71 -6.45
N ALA A 419 0.87 -0.62 -5.97
CA ALA A 419 2.19 -0.18 -6.39
C ALA A 419 3.28 -1.21 -6.05
N GLU A 420 3.28 -1.75 -4.82
CA GLU A 420 4.24 -2.78 -4.44
C GLU A 420 4.12 -4.04 -5.29
N ARG A 421 2.88 -4.53 -5.50
CA ARG A 421 2.64 -5.75 -6.28
C ARG A 421 2.98 -5.56 -7.76
N GLN A 422 2.69 -4.41 -8.35
CA GLN A 422 3.16 -4.08 -9.70
C GLN A 422 4.69 -4.03 -9.77
N GLY A 423 5.36 -3.49 -8.75
CA GLY A 423 6.81 -3.52 -8.65
C GLY A 423 7.38 -4.93 -8.62
N GLN A 424 6.78 -5.83 -7.83
CA GLN A 424 7.14 -7.26 -7.78
C GLN A 424 6.95 -7.95 -9.15
N VAL A 425 5.82 -7.72 -9.82
CA VAL A 425 5.55 -8.27 -11.16
C VAL A 425 6.55 -7.73 -12.19
N ALA A 426 6.87 -6.43 -12.17
CA ALA A 426 7.87 -5.86 -13.06
C ALA A 426 9.25 -6.50 -12.84
N ALA A 427 9.67 -6.69 -11.58
CA ALA A 427 10.93 -7.36 -11.25
C ALA A 427 11.02 -8.79 -11.79
N LEU A 428 9.97 -9.61 -11.61
CA LEU A 428 9.94 -10.97 -12.14
C LEU A 428 10.06 -10.98 -13.68
N ASN A 429 9.37 -10.08 -14.36
CA ASN A 429 9.43 -9.99 -15.82
C ASN A 429 10.76 -9.44 -16.33
N MET A 430 11.45 -8.56 -15.59
CA MET A 430 12.84 -8.16 -15.88
C MET A 430 13.82 -9.33 -15.79
N LEU A 431 13.53 -10.31 -14.95
CA LEU A 431 14.28 -11.56 -14.86
C LEU A 431 13.85 -12.58 -15.91
N GLY A 432 12.90 -12.25 -16.79
CA GLY A 432 12.41 -13.16 -17.82
C GLY A 432 11.47 -14.24 -17.28
N GLU A 433 10.91 -14.06 -16.07
CA GLU A 433 9.88 -14.93 -15.50
C GLU A 433 8.49 -14.41 -15.89
N PRO A 434 7.79 -15.03 -16.85
CA PRO A 434 6.54 -14.48 -17.37
C PRO A 434 5.46 -14.46 -16.29
N THR A 435 5.11 -13.26 -15.81
CA THR A 435 4.14 -13.07 -14.73
C THR A 435 3.15 -11.98 -15.10
N GLU A 436 1.85 -12.26 -15.02
CA GLU A 436 0.80 -11.25 -15.22
C GLU A 436 0.36 -10.63 -13.88
N PHE A 437 0.10 -9.32 -13.90
CA PHE A 437 -0.59 -8.61 -12.85
C PHE A 437 -2.10 -8.77 -13.02
N ILE A 438 -2.71 -9.62 -12.18
CA ILE A 438 -4.13 -10.00 -12.23
C ILE A 438 -4.89 -9.64 -10.95
N ASP A 439 -4.27 -8.88 -10.05
CA ASP A 439 -4.86 -8.60 -8.74
C ASP A 439 -6.04 -7.65 -8.82
N ALA A 440 -7.09 -7.98 -8.06
CA ALA A 440 -8.11 -7.00 -7.70
C ALA A 440 -7.44 -5.87 -6.88
N PRO A 441 -7.58 -4.60 -7.29
CA PRO A 441 -7.03 -3.49 -6.53
C PRO A 441 -7.55 -3.49 -5.09
N PHE A 442 -6.67 -3.24 -4.13
CA PHE A 442 -7.02 -3.20 -2.72
C PHE A 442 -6.33 -2.02 -2.03
N PHE A 443 -7.05 -1.38 -1.12
CA PHE A 443 -6.48 -0.44 -0.17
C PHE A 443 -7.27 -0.44 1.14
N TRP A 444 -6.67 0.16 2.16
CA TRP A 444 -7.34 0.47 3.43
C TRP A 444 -7.20 1.96 3.74
N SER A 445 -8.13 2.47 4.53
CA SER A 445 -7.97 3.77 5.19
C SER A 445 -8.38 3.64 6.66
N GLN A 446 -7.65 4.34 7.52
CA GLN A 446 -7.88 4.34 8.95
C GLN A 446 -8.43 5.71 9.34
N HIS A 447 -9.59 5.72 9.99
CA HIS A 447 -10.18 6.91 10.58
C HIS A 447 -10.40 6.63 12.07
N TYR A 448 -9.48 7.12 12.91
CA TYR A 448 -9.46 6.84 14.35
C TYR A 448 -9.36 5.34 14.64
N ASP A 449 -10.34 4.75 15.32
CA ASP A 449 -10.44 3.32 15.61
C ASP A 449 -11.10 2.52 14.48
N GLN A 450 -11.61 3.19 13.45
CA GLN A 450 -12.28 2.53 12.34
C GLN A 450 -11.36 2.29 11.14
N ALA A 451 -11.20 1.01 10.78
CA ALA A 451 -10.60 0.59 9.52
C ALA A 451 -11.69 0.39 8.46
N ILE A 452 -11.48 0.96 7.27
CA ILE A 452 -12.27 0.66 6.06
C ILE A 452 -11.35 -0.02 5.06
N ARG A 453 -11.78 -1.18 4.56
CA ARG A 453 -11.08 -1.95 3.52
C ARG A 453 -11.86 -1.86 2.23
N TYR A 454 -11.20 -1.53 1.13
CA TYR A 454 -11.82 -1.41 -0.19
C TYR A 454 -11.12 -2.32 -1.18
N VAL A 455 -11.89 -3.13 -1.91
CA VAL A 455 -11.39 -4.08 -2.89
C VAL A 455 -12.15 -3.93 -4.22
N GLY A 456 -11.44 -4.04 -5.34
CA GLY A 456 -11.97 -3.77 -6.67
C GLY A 456 -11.75 -2.31 -7.11
N HIS A 457 -12.39 -1.93 -8.22
CA HIS A 457 -12.31 -0.58 -8.75
C HIS A 457 -13.63 -0.17 -9.41
N ALA A 458 -14.36 0.74 -8.79
CA ALA A 458 -15.58 1.32 -9.34
C ALA A 458 -15.35 2.80 -9.70
N GLN A 459 -15.32 3.13 -10.99
CA GLN A 459 -15.27 4.53 -11.45
C GLN A 459 -16.66 5.18 -11.46
N ALA A 460 -17.68 4.36 -11.73
CA ALA A 460 -19.09 4.69 -11.69
C ALA A 460 -19.87 3.40 -11.42
N TRP A 461 -21.05 3.52 -10.82
CA TRP A 461 -21.95 2.42 -10.49
C TRP A 461 -23.40 2.90 -10.67
N ASP A 462 -24.33 1.97 -10.89
CA ASP A 462 -25.78 2.27 -10.98
C ASP A 462 -26.55 1.78 -9.75
N ALA A 463 -25.97 0.87 -8.97
CA ALA A 463 -26.54 0.36 -7.74
C ALA A 463 -25.50 0.24 -6.61
N ILE A 464 -25.98 0.45 -5.38
CA ILE A 464 -25.26 0.13 -4.14
C ILE A 464 -26.08 -0.89 -3.37
N ARG A 465 -25.44 -2.00 -2.97
CA ARG A 465 -26.03 -2.98 -2.06
C ARG A 465 -25.31 -2.94 -0.72
N LEU A 466 -26.08 -2.79 0.35
CA LEU A 466 -25.58 -2.78 1.72
C LEU A 466 -26.01 -4.05 2.43
N ASP A 467 -25.02 -4.79 2.95
CA ASP A 467 -25.24 -5.92 3.84
C ASP A 467 -24.66 -5.57 5.22
N GLY A 468 -25.48 -5.63 6.27
CA GLY A 468 -25.09 -5.24 7.63
C GLY A 468 -25.45 -3.81 8.01
N SER A 469 -24.68 -3.19 8.92
CA SER A 469 -24.89 -1.83 9.42
C SER A 469 -23.59 -1.04 9.50
N ILE A 470 -23.53 0.07 8.75
CA ILE A 470 -22.41 1.01 8.75
C ILE A 470 -22.23 1.64 10.14
N GLU A 471 -23.33 1.99 10.80
CA GLU A 471 -23.32 2.62 12.13
C GLU A 471 -22.70 1.72 13.21
N ASN A 472 -22.87 0.39 13.07
CA ASN A 472 -22.31 -0.60 13.99
C ASN A 472 -20.93 -1.10 13.58
N ALA A 473 -20.31 -0.49 12.56
CA ALA A 473 -19.03 -0.92 12.00
C ALA A 473 -18.98 -2.40 11.56
N ASP A 474 -20.13 -2.96 11.15
CA ASP A 474 -20.26 -4.34 10.67
C ASP A 474 -21.05 -4.33 9.35
N ALA A 475 -20.37 -4.01 8.25
CA ALA A 475 -21.02 -3.82 6.97
C ALA A 475 -20.14 -4.16 5.78
N THR A 476 -20.82 -4.52 4.69
CA THR A 476 -20.26 -4.61 3.35
C THR A 476 -21.11 -3.80 2.39
N VAL A 477 -20.47 -2.83 1.73
CA VAL A 477 -21.06 -1.93 0.73
C VAL A 477 -20.53 -2.34 -0.63
N ARG A 478 -21.38 -2.90 -1.48
CA ARG A 478 -21.04 -3.35 -2.84
C ARG A 478 -21.45 -2.30 -3.86
N PHE A 479 -20.54 -2.01 -4.79
CA PHE A 479 -20.76 -1.10 -5.92
C PHE A 479 -20.96 -1.93 -7.19
N GLU A 480 -22.12 -1.78 -7.81
CA GLU A 480 -22.58 -2.64 -8.92
C GLU A 480 -22.89 -1.81 -10.17
N ALA A 481 -22.66 -2.41 -11.34
CA ALA A 481 -23.15 -1.91 -12.63
C ALA A 481 -23.89 -3.03 -13.35
N GLY A 482 -25.21 -2.92 -13.45
CA GLY A 482 -26.08 -4.04 -13.80
C GLY A 482 -25.88 -5.21 -12.84
N ASP A 483 -25.62 -6.40 -13.37
CA ASP A 483 -25.38 -7.61 -12.57
C ASP A 483 -23.90 -7.80 -12.17
N ARG A 484 -23.01 -6.85 -12.48
CA ARG A 484 -21.56 -6.97 -12.23
C ARG A 484 -21.15 -6.25 -10.95
N LEU A 485 -20.52 -6.98 -10.03
CA LEU A 485 -19.77 -6.39 -8.92
C LEU A 485 -18.49 -5.72 -9.42
N LEU A 486 -18.35 -4.42 -9.12
CA LEU A 486 -17.18 -3.63 -9.50
C LEU A 486 -16.16 -3.52 -8.37
N ALA A 487 -16.67 -3.30 -7.15
CA ALA A 487 -15.89 -3.13 -5.95
C ALA A 487 -16.74 -3.34 -4.69
N ALA A 488 -16.10 -3.47 -3.55
CA ALA A 488 -16.76 -3.43 -2.25
C ALA A 488 -15.91 -2.73 -1.20
N ALA A 489 -16.58 -2.02 -0.28
CA ALA A 489 -16.01 -1.48 0.94
C ALA A 489 -16.54 -2.25 2.15
N THR A 490 -15.68 -2.58 3.10
CA THR A 490 -16.04 -3.37 4.29
C THR A 490 -15.62 -2.66 5.58
N LEU A 491 -16.44 -2.80 6.61
CA LEU A 491 -16.26 -2.35 7.99
C LEU A 491 -16.39 -3.58 8.88
N GLY A 492 -15.35 -3.94 9.64
CA GLY A 492 -15.37 -5.08 10.58
C GLY A 492 -15.49 -6.47 9.92
N ARG A 493 -15.46 -6.55 8.58
CA ARG A 493 -15.71 -7.78 7.81
C ARG A 493 -14.52 -8.20 6.94
N ASP A 494 -13.36 -8.33 7.58
CA ASP A 494 -12.07 -8.54 6.91
C ASP A 494 -12.04 -9.80 6.03
N LEU A 495 -12.58 -10.91 6.52
CA LEU A 495 -12.67 -12.15 5.75
C LEU A 495 -13.62 -12.03 4.55
N GLU A 496 -14.67 -11.22 4.64
CA GLU A 496 -15.56 -10.94 3.51
C GLU A 496 -14.83 -10.11 2.45
N SER A 497 -14.03 -9.12 2.85
CA SER A 497 -13.17 -8.34 1.94
C SER A 497 -12.23 -9.24 1.13
N LEU A 498 -11.58 -10.20 1.80
CA LEU A 498 -10.71 -11.17 1.13
C LEU A 498 -11.46 -12.04 0.11
N ARG A 499 -12.65 -12.54 0.47
CA ARG A 499 -13.47 -13.38 -0.42
C ARG A 499 -13.92 -12.62 -1.66
N ILE A 500 -14.37 -11.36 -1.49
CA ILE A 500 -14.73 -10.50 -2.61
C ILE A 500 -13.50 -10.22 -3.49
N GLY A 501 -12.32 -10.05 -2.89
CA GLY A 501 -11.08 -9.91 -3.65
C GLY A 501 -10.80 -11.08 -4.58
N GLU A 502 -11.03 -12.32 -4.13
CA GLU A 502 -10.88 -13.51 -4.99
C GLU A 502 -11.94 -13.57 -6.09
N GLU A 503 -13.19 -13.23 -5.77
CA GLU A 503 -14.26 -13.12 -6.77
C GLU A 503 -13.90 -12.13 -7.89
N LEU A 504 -13.33 -10.98 -7.52
CA LEU A 504 -12.93 -9.93 -8.45
C LEU A 504 -11.62 -10.20 -9.18
N ARG A 505 -10.85 -11.23 -8.79
CA ARG A 505 -9.65 -11.68 -9.51
C ARG A 505 -10.00 -12.51 -10.75
N GLY A 506 -11.19 -13.13 -10.74
CA GLY A 506 -11.72 -14.00 -11.79
C GLY A 506 -12.23 -13.26 -13.02
#